data_AF-A0A0G1JLA4-F1
#
_entry.id   AF-A0A0G1JLA4-F1
#
_cell.length_a   1.000
_cell.length_b   1.000
_cell.length_c   1.000
_cell.angle_alpha   90.00
_cell.angle_beta   90.00
_cell.angle_gamma   90.00
#
_symmetry.space_group_name_H-M   'P 1'
#
loop_
_entity.id
_entity.type
_entity.pdbx_description
1 polymer ?
#
loop_
_entity_poly.entity_id
_entity_poly.type
_entity_poly.pdbx_seq_one_letter_code
_entity_poly.pdbx_strand_id
1 'polypeptide(L)'
;MNSHWFKFYGQDWLTDIKVIGLSLVDRMCYLTLLCLASTTDDGVIKKCKEESIIGLTHIYKDPTVDGDYYDQAKGCLQRYQDNGMITIDNDGNVTVVNFMRRQEGALTGYERIKKYREKQKEVQKKVEVKPKKANDNEMITQMITPDKIREDKIREDNSIVSECTPSQISKFFFLDPECVIQEMLANGLPEQTVRFEVGKFINYWTELNKSGKKQRWELEKTFEVKKRLGTWFRNIANKQGNYSTAPKAVRIS
;
A
#
# COMPACT_ATOMS: atom_id res chain seq x y z
N MET A 1 4.22 34.13 -16.33
CA MET A 1 4.71 32.81 -16.75
C MET A 1 4.57 31.88 -15.55
N ASN A 2 3.62 30.95 -15.56
CA ASN A 2 3.57 29.92 -14.53
C ASN A 2 4.75 28.99 -14.77
N SER A 3 5.72 29.00 -13.86
CA SER A 3 6.81 28.02 -13.87
C SER A 3 6.19 26.64 -13.63
N HIS A 4 6.01 25.87 -14.70
CA HIS A 4 5.54 24.49 -14.61
C HIS A 4 6.68 23.64 -14.07
N TRP A 5 6.75 23.56 -12.75
CA TRP A 5 7.65 22.63 -12.08
C TRP A 5 7.08 21.22 -12.22
N PHE A 6 7.79 20.36 -12.94
CA PHE A 6 7.43 18.95 -12.99
C PHE A 6 7.85 18.24 -11.72
N LYS A 7 6.94 17.45 -11.16
CA LYS A 7 7.26 16.67 -9.96
C LYS A 7 8.10 15.47 -10.36
N PHE A 8 9.39 15.53 -10.02
CA PHE A 8 10.29 14.39 -10.15
C PHE A 8 10.18 13.52 -8.89
N TYR A 9 9.52 12.37 -9.00
CA TYR A 9 9.43 11.41 -7.91
C TYR A 9 10.66 10.52 -7.92
N GLY A 10 11.61 10.80 -7.02
CA GLY A 10 12.81 9.97 -6.86
C GLY A 10 12.47 8.49 -6.61
N GLN A 11 11.35 8.20 -5.95
CA GLN A 11 10.88 6.82 -5.77
C GLN A 11 10.53 6.17 -7.12
N ASP A 12 9.73 6.81 -7.97
CA ASP A 12 9.40 6.26 -9.29
C ASP A 12 10.68 6.07 -10.12
N TRP A 13 11.61 7.02 -10.06
CA TRP A 13 12.88 6.93 -10.75
C TRP A 13 13.75 5.74 -10.30
N LEU A 14 13.75 5.44 -9.00
CA LEU A 14 14.59 4.40 -8.40
C LEU A 14 13.91 3.03 -8.32
N THR A 15 12.60 2.95 -8.51
CA THR A 15 11.82 1.71 -8.33
C THR A 15 11.08 1.24 -9.59
N ASP A 16 10.86 2.10 -10.58
CA ASP A 16 10.21 1.72 -11.84
C ASP A 16 11.15 0.80 -12.63
N ILE A 17 10.74 -0.47 -12.77
CA ILE A 17 11.50 -1.52 -13.47
C ILE A 17 11.87 -1.08 -14.89
N LYS A 18 10.98 -0.33 -15.57
CA LYS A 18 11.24 0.14 -16.93
C LYS A 18 12.38 1.14 -16.95
N VAL A 19 12.40 2.08 -16.00
CA VAL A 19 13.48 3.08 -15.88
C VAL A 19 14.79 2.43 -15.45
N ILE A 20 14.74 1.46 -14.53
CA ILE A 20 15.91 0.71 -14.08
C ILE A 20 16.52 -0.08 -15.24
N GLY A 21 15.70 -0.62 -16.15
CA GLY A 21 16.16 -1.35 -17.33
C GLY A 21 16.88 -0.50 -18.37
N LEU A 22 16.76 0.83 -18.32
CA LEU A 22 17.42 1.73 -19.26
C LEU A 22 18.91 1.91 -18.96
N SER A 23 19.71 2.04 -20.02
CA SER A 23 21.10 2.48 -19.95
C SER A 23 21.21 3.89 -19.35
N LEU A 24 22.41 4.28 -18.87
CA LEU A 24 22.61 5.62 -18.31
C LEU A 24 22.27 6.72 -19.34
N VAL A 25 22.68 6.52 -20.59
CA VAL A 25 22.42 7.43 -21.72
C VAL A 25 20.92 7.56 -21.98
N ASP A 26 20.20 6.43 -22.00
CA ASP A 26 18.75 6.42 -22.17
C ASP A 26 18.04 7.11 -21.00
N ARG A 27 18.49 6.88 -19.76
CA ARG A 27 17.91 7.59 -18.61
C ARG A 27 18.05 9.10 -18.76
N MET A 28 19.21 9.59 -19.19
CA MET A 28 19.41 11.02 -19.42
C MET A 28 18.48 11.56 -20.52
N CYS A 29 18.35 10.85 -21.64
CA CYS A 29 17.46 11.24 -22.73
C CYS A 29 15.98 11.21 -22.28
N TYR A 30 15.57 10.20 -21.51
CA TYR A 30 14.22 10.12 -20.96
C TYR A 30 13.94 11.23 -19.94
N LEU A 31 14.90 11.60 -19.10
CA LEU A 31 14.77 12.73 -18.18
C LEU A 31 14.54 14.04 -18.96
N THR A 32 15.32 14.27 -20.02
CA THR A 32 15.12 15.43 -20.91
C THR A 32 13.73 15.42 -21.53
N LEU A 33 13.22 14.26 -21.95
CA LEU A 33 11.86 14.12 -22.45
C LEU A 33 10.80 14.48 -21.39
N LEU A 34 10.98 14.07 -20.13
CA LEU A 34 10.09 14.45 -19.03
C LEU A 34 10.10 15.97 -18.77
N CYS A 35 11.27 16.60 -18.85
CA CYS A 35 11.40 18.05 -18.76
C CYS A 35 10.62 18.74 -19.89
N LEU A 36 10.77 18.27 -21.13
CA LEU A 36 10.03 18.81 -22.27
C LEU A 36 8.52 18.64 -22.12
N ALA A 37 8.06 17.45 -21.73
CA ALA A 37 6.64 17.17 -21.49
C ALA A 37 6.06 18.13 -20.44
N SER A 38 6.84 18.53 -19.44
CA SER A 38 6.38 19.47 -18.43
C SER A 38 6.23 20.93 -18.85
N THR A 39 6.78 21.29 -20.01
CA THR A 39 6.50 22.60 -20.61
C THR A 39 5.10 22.68 -21.23
N THR A 40 4.41 21.54 -21.32
CA THR A 40 3.07 21.40 -21.88
C THR A 40 2.07 20.94 -20.82
N ASP A 41 0.83 21.40 -20.92
CA ASP A 41 -0.21 21.10 -19.91
C ASP A 41 -0.68 19.64 -19.98
N ASP A 42 -0.62 19.02 -21.16
CA ASP A 42 -1.10 17.67 -21.46
C ASP A 42 0.01 16.61 -21.49
N GLY A 43 1.27 17.04 -21.41
CA GLY A 43 2.43 16.16 -21.54
C GLY A 43 2.73 15.71 -22.97
N VAL A 44 2.21 16.41 -23.98
CA VAL A 44 2.38 16.09 -25.39
C VAL A 44 3.44 16.99 -26.02
N ILE A 45 4.53 16.39 -26.47
CA ILE A 45 5.65 17.10 -27.10
C ILE A 45 5.45 17.07 -28.62
N LYS A 46 5.15 18.24 -29.19
CA LYS A 46 4.85 18.37 -30.62
C LYS A 46 6.11 18.28 -31.47
N LYS A 47 6.03 17.55 -32.60
CA LYS A 47 7.11 17.40 -33.59
C LYS A 47 8.47 17.04 -32.95
N CYS A 48 8.45 16.08 -32.02
CA CYS A 48 9.62 15.73 -31.25
C CYS A 48 10.55 14.83 -32.07
N LYS A 49 11.75 15.32 -32.39
CA LYS A 49 12.78 14.55 -33.09
C LYS A 49 13.78 13.97 -32.11
N GLU A 50 14.24 12.76 -32.38
CA GLU A 50 15.23 12.08 -31.54
C GLU A 50 16.52 12.89 -31.38
N GLU A 51 17.02 13.45 -32.48
CA GLU A 51 18.27 14.24 -32.48
C GLU A 51 18.14 15.49 -31.62
N SER A 52 16.93 16.07 -31.52
CA SER A 52 16.68 17.23 -30.66
C SER A 52 16.76 16.85 -29.18
N ILE A 53 16.27 15.67 -28.79
CA ILE A 53 16.37 15.19 -27.40
C ILE A 53 17.82 14.93 -27.04
N ILE A 54 18.56 14.23 -27.90
CA ILE A 54 19.98 13.93 -27.67
C ILE A 54 20.80 15.22 -27.61
N GLY A 55 20.55 16.18 -28.50
CA GLY A 55 21.23 17.48 -28.46
C GLY A 55 21.00 18.24 -27.14
N LEU A 56 19.78 18.16 -26.59
CA LEU A 56 19.41 18.79 -25.31
C LEU A 56 20.03 18.11 -24.08
N THR A 57 20.51 16.88 -24.20
CA THR A 57 21.23 16.20 -23.10
C THR A 57 22.70 16.59 -23.02
N HIS A 58 23.19 17.41 -23.96
CA HIS A 58 24.60 17.74 -24.14
C HIS A 58 25.48 16.51 -24.43
N ILE A 59 24.90 15.43 -24.95
CA ILE A 59 25.63 14.30 -25.49
C ILE A 59 25.98 14.63 -26.95
N TYR A 60 27.24 14.94 -27.20
CA TYR A 60 27.75 15.29 -28.53
C TYR A 60 28.43 14.09 -29.17
N LYS A 61 28.37 14.03 -30.50
CA LYS A 61 29.09 13.04 -31.28
C LYS A 61 30.59 13.35 -31.25
N ASP A 62 31.38 12.42 -30.75
CA ASP A 62 32.84 12.43 -30.84
C ASP A 62 33.25 11.69 -32.13
N PRO A 63 33.85 12.38 -33.11
CA PRO A 63 34.27 11.75 -34.35
C PRO A 63 35.48 10.81 -34.19
N THR A 64 36.12 10.79 -33.02
CA THR A 64 37.34 10.02 -32.75
C THR A 64 37.09 8.70 -32.04
N VAL A 65 35.87 8.49 -31.52
CA VAL A 65 35.49 7.30 -30.74
C VAL A 65 34.30 6.62 -31.39
N ASP A 66 34.50 5.41 -31.91
CA ASP A 66 33.41 4.58 -32.40
C ASP A 66 32.55 4.07 -31.22
N GLY A 67 31.22 4.16 -31.35
CA GLY A 67 30.29 3.69 -30.31
C GLY A 67 30.23 4.59 -29.08
N ASP A 68 30.44 5.89 -29.27
CA ASP A 68 30.33 6.91 -28.23
C ASP A 68 28.92 6.98 -27.61
N TYR A 69 28.74 7.87 -26.63
CA TYR A 69 27.44 8.05 -25.99
C TYR A 69 26.35 8.56 -26.94
N TYR A 70 26.72 9.27 -28.01
CA TYR A 70 25.77 9.75 -29.01
C TYR A 70 25.21 8.58 -29.83
N ASP A 71 26.07 7.65 -30.26
CA ASP A 71 25.67 6.45 -30.97
C ASP A 71 24.85 5.52 -30.08
N GLN A 72 25.16 5.42 -28.77
CA GLN A 72 24.34 4.70 -27.80
C GLN A 72 22.94 5.32 -27.61
N ALA A 73 22.83 6.65 -27.72
CA ALA A 73 21.57 7.37 -27.56
C ALA A 73 20.62 7.19 -28.75
N LYS A 74 21.12 6.80 -29.92
CA LYS A 74 20.28 6.57 -31.12
C LYS A 74 19.27 5.46 -30.89
N GLY A 75 18.08 5.63 -31.44
CA GLY A 75 16.93 4.74 -31.26
C GLY A 75 16.30 4.79 -29.87
N CYS A 76 16.62 5.79 -29.04
CA CYS A 76 16.08 5.87 -27.68
C CYS A 76 14.56 6.05 -27.67
N LEU A 77 13.99 6.80 -28.62
CA LEU A 77 12.54 6.98 -28.72
C LEU A 77 11.83 5.65 -29.01
N GLN A 78 12.37 4.86 -29.94
CA GLN A 78 11.83 3.54 -30.24
C GLN A 78 11.90 2.63 -29.00
N ARG A 79 13.04 2.61 -28.29
CA ARG A 79 13.17 1.84 -27.04
C ARG A 79 12.15 2.25 -25.97
N TYR A 80 11.86 3.53 -25.82
CA TYR A 80 10.83 3.99 -24.88
C TYR A 80 9.43 3.58 -25.30
N GLN A 81 9.14 3.60 -26.60
CA GLN A 81 7.88 3.14 -27.15
C GLN A 81 7.69 1.64 -26.93
N ASP A 82 8.71 0.84 -27.23
CA ASP A 82 8.71 -0.62 -27.04
C ASP A 82 8.52 -1.00 -25.57
N ASN A 83 9.13 -0.22 -24.65
CA ASN A 83 8.94 -0.38 -23.21
C ASN A 83 7.59 0.16 -22.71
N GLY A 84 6.74 0.74 -23.58
CA GLY A 84 5.46 1.34 -23.21
C GLY A 84 5.60 2.49 -22.22
N MET A 85 6.65 3.29 -22.37
CA MET A 85 6.91 4.50 -21.58
C MET A 85 6.37 5.75 -22.30
N ILE A 86 6.31 5.71 -23.63
CA ILE A 86 5.79 6.78 -24.48
C ILE A 86 4.90 6.20 -25.59
N THR A 87 4.13 7.07 -26.24
CA THR A 87 3.46 6.78 -27.51
C THR A 87 3.82 7.87 -28.52
N ILE A 88 4.09 7.47 -29.75
CA ILE A 88 4.39 8.37 -30.87
C ILE A 88 3.22 8.27 -31.86
N ASP A 89 2.64 9.41 -32.24
CA ASP A 89 1.56 9.46 -33.23
C ASP A 89 2.10 9.59 -34.67
N ASN A 90 1.19 9.53 -35.65
CA ASN A 90 1.54 9.64 -37.07
C ASN A 90 2.10 11.02 -37.46
N ASP A 91 1.83 12.05 -36.64
CA ASP A 91 2.31 13.42 -36.85
C ASP A 91 3.68 13.66 -36.19
N GLY A 92 4.24 12.65 -35.52
CA GLY A 92 5.52 12.72 -34.81
C GLY A 92 5.44 13.45 -33.46
N ASN A 93 4.25 13.52 -32.86
CA ASN A 93 4.10 14.00 -31.49
C ASN A 93 4.34 12.84 -30.51
N VAL A 94 5.02 13.15 -29.42
CA VAL A 94 5.39 12.19 -28.38
C VAL A 94 4.60 12.48 -27.12
N THR A 95 3.89 11.47 -26.63
CA THR A 95 3.12 11.55 -25.38
C THR A 95 3.74 10.62 -24.35
N VAL A 96 4.07 11.15 -23.17
CA VAL A 96 4.60 10.35 -22.06
C VAL A 96 3.45 9.61 -21.37
N VAL A 97 3.54 8.29 -21.28
CA VAL A 97 2.49 7.46 -20.68
C VAL A 97 2.36 7.76 -19.19
N ASN A 98 1.12 7.94 -18.73
CA ASN A 98 0.78 8.32 -17.36
C ASN A 98 1.37 9.67 -16.90
N PHE A 99 1.76 10.57 -17.81
CA PHE A 99 2.31 11.89 -17.42
C PHE A 99 1.36 12.67 -16.50
N MET A 100 0.10 12.82 -16.88
CA MET A 100 -0.90 13.54 -16.06
C MET A 100 -1.08 12.88 -14.70
N ARG A 101 -1.13 11.54 -14.65
CA ARG A 101 -1.21 10.79 -13.40
C ARG A 101 0.02 11.01 -12.49
N ARG A 102 1.19 11.30 -13.07
CA ARG A 102 2.40 11.69 -12.32
C ARG A 102 2.28 13.13 -11.82
N GLN A 103 1.67 14.05 -12.55
CA GLN A 103 1.49 15.43 -12.10
C GLN A 103 0.43 15.57 -11.00
N GLU A 104 -0.60 14.71 -11.03
CA GLU A 104 -1.58 14.57 -9.97
C GLU A 104 -0.86 14.31 -8.63
N GLY A 105 -1.14 15.15 -7.63
CA GLY A 105 -0.61 14.92 -6.28
C GLY A 105 -1.05 13.55 -5.75
N ALA A 106 -0.27 13.00 -4.82
CA ALA A 106 -0.74 11.84 -4.07
C ALA A 106 -2.09 12.20 -3.44
N LEU A 107 -3.16 11.50 -3.86
CA LEU A 107 -4.50 11.73 -3.33
C LEU A 107 -4.43 11.78 -1.81
N THR A 108 -4.97 12.85 -1.24
CA THR A 108 -5.16 12.97 0.20
C THR A 108 -6.00 11.78 0.69
N GLY A 109 -5.87 11.43 1.98
CA GLY A 109 -6.70 10.35 2.54
C GLY A 109 -8.19 10.57 2.28
N TYR A 110 -8.63 11.83 2.33
CA TYR A 110 -9.99 12.23 2.01
C TYR A 110 -10.37 11.99 0.54
N GLU A 111 -9.54 12.41 -0.42
CA GLU A 111 -9.81 12.21 -1.85
C GLU A 111 -9.82 10.74 -2.24
N ARG A 112 -8.98 9.89 -1.61
CA ARG A 112 -9.04 8.44 -1.80
C ARG A 112 -10.38 7.85 -1.35
N ILE A 113 -10.84 8.25 -0.16
CA ILE A 113 -12.13 7.81 0.40
C ILE A 113 -13.28 8.31 -0.49
N LYS A 114 -13.20 9.55 -0.98
CA LYS A 114 -14.21 10.13 -1.87
C LYS A 114 -14.30 9.36 -3.20
N LYS A 115 -13.16 9.13 -3.86
CA LYS A 115 -13.10 8.37 -5.13
C LYS A 115 -13.59 6.93 -4.96
N TYR A 116 -13.29 6.30 -3.82
CA TYR A 116 -13.84 4.98 -3.47
C TYR A 116 -15.37 5.01 -3.35
N ARG A 117 -15.94 5.99 -2.63
CA ARG A 117 -17.39 6.14 -2.48
C ARG A 117 -18.10 6.40 -3.81
N GLU A 118 -17.51 7.20 -4.68
CA GLU A 118 -18.06 7.49 -6.01
C GLU A 118 -18.07 6.24 -6.91
N LYS A 119 -16.98 5.46 -6.91
CA LYS A 119 -16.91 4.20 -7.66
C LYS A 119 -17.96 3.18 -7.21
N GLN A 120 -18.23 3.10 -5.90
CA GLN A 120 -19.28 2.23 -5.37
C GLN A 120 -20.69 2.66 -5.82
N LYS A 121 -20.95 3.97 -5.88
CA LYS A 121 -22.22 4.50 -6.40
C LYS A 121 -22.42 4.17 -7.88
N GLU A 122 -21.38 4.26 -8.70
CA GLU A 122 -21.48 3.89 -10.13
C GLU A 122 -21.76 2.40 -10.34
N VAL A 123 -21.17 1.53 -9.52
CA VAL A 123 -21.43 0.08 -9.57
C VAL A 123 -22.89 -0.21 -9.23
N GLN A 124 -23.42 0.37 -8.16
CA GLN A 124 -24.85 0.24 -7.81
C GLN A 124 -25.78 0.74 -8.93
N LYS A 125 -25.45 1.89 -9.55
CA LYS A 125 -26.25 2.46 -10.63
C LYS A 125 -26.29 1.59 -11.89
N LYS A 126 -25.24 0.80 -12.16
CA LYS A 126 -25.19 -0.13 -13.31
C LYS A 126 -25.98 -1.42 -13.06
N VAL A 127 -26.20 -1.81 -11.81
CA VAL A 127 -26.98 -3.01 -11.45
C VAL A 127 -28.48 -2.78 -11.63
N GLU A 128 -28.97 -1.54 -11.48
CA GLU A 128 -30.40 -1.21 -11.59
C GLU A 128 -30.98 -1.17 -13.03
N VAL A 129 -30.16 -1.18 -14.09
CA VAL A 129 -30.64 -0.87 -15.46
C VAL A 129 -30.80 -2.08 -16.39
N LYS A 130 -30.56 -3.33 -15.95
CA LYS A 130 -30.83 -4.51 -16.81
C LYS A 130 -32.27 -5.04 -16.64
N PRO A 131 -33.15 -4.97 -17.67
CA PRO A 131 -34.46 -5.61 -17.63
C PRO A 131 -34.31 -7.14 -17.71
N LYS A 132 -34.97 -7.85 -16.79
CA LYS A 132 -35.08 -9.31 -16.77
C LYS A 132 -35.87 -9.80 -17.98
N LYS A 133 -35.23 -10.50 -18.91
CA LYS A 133 -35.91 -11.47 -19.79
C LYS A 133 -35.88 -12.83 -19.10
N ALA A 134 -37.06 -13.40 -18.87
CA ALA A 134 -37.25 -14.74 -18.33
C ALA A 134 -36.92 -15.79 -19.40
N ASN A 135 -36.17 -16.81 -19.02
CA ASN A 135 -36.26 -18.14 -19.63
C ASN A 135 -35.84 -19.19 -18.61
N ASP A 136 -36.63 -20.25 -18.55
CA ASP A 136 -36.52 -21.35 -17.60
C ASP A 136 -35.45 -22.37 -18.02
N ASN A 137 -34.83 -22.99 -17.01
CA ASN A 137 -33.87 -24.11 -17.04
C ASN A 137 -32.43 -23.82 -17.53
N GLU A 138 -31.54 -23.53 -16.57
CA GLU A 138 -30.21 -24.16 -16.50
C GLU A 138 -29.65 -24.04 -15.07
N MET A 139 -29.29 -25.18 -14.47
CA MET A 139 -28.58 -25.27 -13.20
C MET A 139 -27.11 -24.87 -13.37
N ILE A 140 -26.43 -24.62 -12.24
CA ILE A 140 -24.97 -24.70 -11.98
C ILE A 140 -24.23 -23.36 -11.77
N THR A 141 -24.05 -23.10 -10.46
CA THR A 141 -22.81 -22.67 -9.77
C THR A 141 -22.47 -21.19 -9.63
N GLN A 142 -22.80 -20.70 -8.42
CA GLN A 142 -21.98 -19.89 -7.50
C GLN A 142 -21.08 -18.81 -8.09
N MET A 143 -21.47 -17.54 -7.87
CA MET A 143 -20.70 -16.57 -7.08
C MET A 143 -21.59 -15.33 -6.87
N ILE A 144 -22.38 -15.36 -5.80
CA ILE A 144 -23.09 -14.18 -5.29
C ILE A 144 -22.20 -13.60 -4.19
N THR A 145 -21.50 -12.52 -4.47
CA THR A 145 -21.17 -11.52 -3.45
C THR A 145 -22.46 -10.81 -3.05
N PRO A 146 -22.91 -10.84 -1.79
CA PRO A 146 -24.00 -9.97 -1.38
C PRO A 146 -23.41 -8.60 -1.01
N ASP A 147 -23.76 -7.62 -1.84
CA ASP A 147 -24.12 -6.29 -1.36
C ASP A 147 -25.13 -6.41 -0.20
N LYS A 148 -24.94 -5.57 0.82
CA LYS A 148 -25.96 -4.77 1.52
C LYS A 148 -25.24 -3.86 2.51
N ILE A 149 -25.16 -2.57 2.26
CA ILE A 149 -26.21 -1.59 2.57
C ILE A 149 -26.75 -1.82 3.99
N ARG A 150 -26.26 -0.92 4.82
CA ARG A 150 -26.69 -0.50 6.15
C ARG A 150 -28.16 -0.09 6.12
N GLU A 151 -28.97 -0.63 7.02
CA GLU A 151 -30.06 0.11 7.65
C GLU A 151 -30.39 -0.49 9.01
N ASP A 152 -30.49 0.41 9.98
CA ASP A 152 -30.78 0.15 11.37
C ASP A 152 -32.17 -0.48 11.52
N LYS A 153 -32.22 -1.77 11.89
CA LYS A 153 -33.40 -2.35 12.54
C LYS A 153 -32.94 -3.14 13.77
N ILE A 154 -33.37 -2.62 14.91
CA ILE A 154 -33.46 -3.32 16.19
C ILE A 154 -34.01 -4.73 15.93
N ARG A 155 -33.21 -5.75 16.19
CA ARG A 155 -33.65 -7.15 16.29
C ARG A 155 -32.76 -7.85 17.31
N GLU A 156 -33.30 -8.02 18.51
CA GLU A 156 -32.86 -9.08 19.42
C GLU A 156 -33.12 -10.41 18.71
N ASP A 157 -32.04 -11.12 18.34
CA ASP A 157 -31.89 -12.56 18.62
C ASP A 157 -30.54 -13.11 18.10
N ASN A 158 -29.74 -13.56 19.06
CA ASN A 158 -28.74 -14.62 19.06
C ASN A 158 -28.37 -15.35 17.74
N SER A 159 -27.15 -15.13 17.22
CA SER A 159 -26.23 -16.20 16.74
C SER A 159 -24.84 -15.69 16.26
N ILE A 160 -23.86 -15.77 17.15
CA ILE A 160 -22.50 -16.37 17.00
C ILE A 160 -21.61 -15.95 15.80
N VAL A 161 -20.67 -15.04 16.11
CA VAL A 161 -19.25 -14.91 15.67
C VAL A 161 -18.96 -14.55 14.20
N SER A 162 -19.06 -13.24 13.89
CA SER A 162 -18.26 -12.60 12.83
C SER A 162 -16.92 -12.16 13.44
N GLU A 163 -15.81 -12.69 12.95
CA GLU A 163 -14.47 -12.50 13.50
C GLU A 163 -14.03 -11.02 13.52
N CYS A 164 -13.78 -10.46 14.70
CA CYS A 164 -13.14 -9.16 14.85
C CYS A 164 -11.77 -9.15 14.16
N THR A 165 -11.42 -8.07 13.46
CA THR A 165 -10.08 -7.95 12.86
C THR A 165 -9.01 -7.93 13.96
N PRO A 166 -7.76 -8.38 13.69
CA PRO A 166 -6.69 -8.37 14.70
C PRO A 166 -6.43 -6.99 15.33
N SER A 167 -6.59 -5.92 14.54
CA SER A 167 -6.48 -4.54 15.05
C SER A 167 -7.63 -4.16 15.98
N GLN A 168 -8.87 -4.57 15.66
CA GLN A 168 -10.02 -4.36 16.56
C GLN A 168 -9.85 -5.14 17.86
N ILE A 169 -9.44 -6.41 17.78
CA ILE A 169 -9.13 -7.24 18.95
C ILE A 169 -8.09 -6.55 19.84
N SER A 170 -7.04 -6.00 19.23
CA SER A 170 -5.99 -5.28 19.95
C SER A 170 -6.53 -4.04 20.65
N LYS A 171 -7.35 -3.24 19.96
CA LYS A 171 -8.00 -2.07 20.55
C LYS A 171 -8.92 -2.45 21.71
N PHE A 172 -9.74 -3.48 21.54
CA PHE A 172 -10.61 -3.97 22.61
C PHE A 172 -9.81 -4.43 23.82
N PHE A 173 -8.74 -5.19 23.61
CA PHE A 173 -7.87 -5.64 24.69
C PHE A 173 -7.25 -4.48 25.50
N PHE A 174 -6.76 -3.44 24.83
CA PHE A 174 -6.15 -2.30 25.54
C PHE A 174 -7.18 -1.37 26.21
N LEU A 175 -8.45 -1.42 25.80
CA LEU A 175 -9.54 -0.68 26.45
C LEU A 175 -10.13 -1.46 27.63
N ASP A 176 -10.32 -2.75 27.46
CA ASP A 176 -10.87 -3.67 28.44
C ASP A 176 -10.16 -5.04 28.35
N PRO A 177 -9.10 -5.25 29.15
CA PRO A 177 -8.37 -6.51 29.16
C PRO A 177 -9.09 -7.62 29.94
N GLU A 178 -10.23 -7.35 30.56
CA GLU A 178 -10.82 -8.23 31.57
C GLU A 178 -11.22 -9.58 30.97
N CYS A 179 -11.73 -9.62 29.73
CA CYS A 179 -12.03 -10.87 29.04
C CYS A 179 -10.80 -11.80 28.93
N VAL A 180 -9.63 -11.23 28.63
CA VAL A 180 -8.38 -12.00 28.53
C VAL A 180 -7.84 -12.39 29.91
N ILE A 181 -8.02 -11.53 30.91
CA ILE A 181 -7.67 -11.85 32.29
C ILE A 181 -8.51 -13.04 32.75
N GLN A 182 -9.83 -13.02 32.57
CA GLN A 182 -10.72 -14.12 32.94
C GLN A 182 -10.37 -15.44 32.22
N GLU A 183 -10.02 -15.38 30.92
CA GLU A 183 -9.50 -16.54 30.17
C GLU A 183 -8.23 -17.11 30.83
N MET A 184 -7.31 -16.26 31.30
CA MET A 184 -6.08 -16.69 31.98
C MET A 184 -6.33 -17.25 33.39
N LEU A 185 -7.27 -16.69 34.14
CA LEU A 185 -7.66 -17.20 35.46
C LEU A 185 -8.29 -18.59 35.35
N ALA A 186 -9.15 -18.80 34.34
CA ALA A 186 -9.75 -20.10 34.06
C ALA A 186 -8.70 -21.18 33.73
N ASN A 187 -7.54 -20.78 33.18
CA ASN A 187 -6.41 -21.66 32.92
C ASN A 187 -5.52 -21.93 34.16
N GLY A 188 -5.95 -21.53 35.35
CA GLY A 188 -5.30 -21.87 36.62
C GLY A 188 -4.13 -20.97 37.02
N LEU A 189 -3.99 -19.80 36.39
CA LEU A 189 -2.95 -18.84 36.79
C LEU A 189 -3.40 -18.01 38.02
N PRO A 190 -2.49 -17.71 38.98
CA PRO A 190 -2.83 -16.90 40.14
C PRO A 190 -3.28 -15.49 39.74
N GLU A 191 -4.41 -15.02 40.29
CA GLU A 191 -5.02 -13.76 39.88
C GLU A 191 -4.11 -12.55 40.02
N GLN A 192 -3.41 -12.46 41.15
CA GLN A 192 -2.47 -11.36 41.40
C GLN A 192 -1.36 -11.33 40.34
N THR A 193 -0.83 -12.49 39.96
CA THR A 193 0.21 -12.60 38.94
C THR A 193 -0.31 -12.20 37.57
N VAL A 194 -1.50 -12.67 37.18
CA VAL A 194 -2.12 -12.34 35.88
C VAL A 194 -2.34 -10.83 35.78
N ARG A 195 -3.04 -10.22 36.76
CA ARG A 195 -3.35 -8.79 36.73
C ARG A 195 -2.09 -7.94 36.69
N PHE A 196 -1.08 -8.29 37.49
CA PHE A 196 0.18 -7.57 37.54
C PHE A 196 0.95 -7.66 36.21
N GLU A 197 1.08 -8.85 35.64
CA GLU A 197 1.85 -9.05 34.40
C GLU A 197 1.12 -8.54 33.16
N VAL A 198 -0.21 -8.63 33.12
CA VAL A 198 -1.03 -7.98 32.08
C VAL A 198 -0.90 -6.46 32.18
N GLY A 199 -0.90 -5.89 33.39
CA GLY A 199 -0.66 -4.45 33.59
C GLY A 199 0.69 -4.00 33.04
N LYS A 200 1.77 -4.75 33.30
CA LYS A 200 3.09 -4.46 32.71
C LYS A 200 3.09 -4.59 31.19
N PHE A 201 2.42 -5.62 30.66
CA PHE A 201 2.29 -5.83 29.23
C PHE A 201 1.60 -4.64 28.57
N ILE A 202 0.49 -4.16 29.14
CA ILE A 202 -0.24 -2.98 28.67
C ILE A 202 0.69 -1.78 28.68
N ASN A 203 1.30 -1.44 29.82
CA ASN A 203 2.19 -0.29 29.95
C ASN A 203 3.33 -0.28 28.93
N TYR A 204 3.95 -1.44 28.68
CA TYR A 204 5.00 -1.58 27.68
C TYR A 204 4.47 -1.27 26.27
N TRP A 205 3.36 -1.88 25.88
CA TRP A 205 2.84 -1.75 24.51
C TRP A 205 2.11 -0.42 24.25
N THR A 206 1.60 0.24 25.28
CA THR A 206 0.98 1.57 25.20
C THR A 206 1.97 2.72 25.37
N GLU A 207 3.26 2.43 25.58
CA GLU A 207 4.30 3.46 25.61
C GLU A 207 4.33 4.23 24.29
N LEU A 208 4.41 5.55 24.37
CA LEU A 208 4.47 6.41 23.20
C LEU A 208 5.85 6.36 22.55
N ASN A 209 5.87 6.50 21.22
CA ASN A 209 7.13 6.64 20.48
C ASN A 209 7.86 7.96 20.80
N LYS A 210 9.10 8.12 20.32
CA LYS A 210 9.89 9.36 20.52
C LYS A 210 9.17 10.66 20.12
N SER A 211 8.20 10.58 19.20
CA SER A 211 7.40 11.71 18.74
C SER A 211 6.15 11.96 19.60
N GLY A 212 5.79 11.06 20.52
CA GLY A 212 4.57 11.16 21.33
C GLY A 212 3.25 10.87 20.59
N LYS A 213 3.29 10.42 19.33
CA LYS A 213 2.11 10.37 18.46
C LYS A 213 1.45 9.00 18.30
N LYS A 214 2.20 7.93 18.54
CA LYS A 214 1.75 6.55 18.36
C LYS A 214 2.23 5.67 19.50
N GLN A 215 1.43 4.68 19.86
CA GLN A 215 1.81 3.65 20.83
C GLN A 215 2.66 2.56 20.15
N ARG A 216 3.49 1.83 20.91
CA ARG A 216 4.38 0.79 20.34
C ARG A 216 3.63 -0.25 19.52
N TRP A 217 2.45 -0.70 19.96
CA TRP A 217 1.68 -1.72 19.24
C TRP A 217 1.19 -1.23 17.87
N GLU A 218 0.95 0.07 17.69
CA GLU A 218 0.48 0.66 16.43
C GLU A 218 1.58 0.77 15.37
N LEU A 219 2.84 0.62 15.77
CA LEU A 219 3.99 0.66 14.86
C LEU A 219 4.26 -0.71 14.22
N GLU A 220 3.73 -1.78 14.80
CA GLU A 220 3.90 -3.14 14.28
C GLU A 220 3.02 -3.35 13.04
N LYS A 221 3.58 -3.93 11.97
CA LYS A 221 2.83 -4.29 10.76
C LYS A 221 1.67 -5.25 11.05
N THR A 222 1.87 -6.13 12.03
CA THR A 222 0.88 -7.08 12.53
C THR A 222 1.03 -7.20 14.05
N PHE A 223 -0.07 -6.99 14.78
CA PHE A 223 -0.09 -7.12 16.24
C PHE A 223 -1.17 -8.12 16.66
N GLU A 224 -0.74 -9.26 17.19
CA GLU A 224 -1.63 -10.33 17.67
C GLU A 224 -1.49 -10.48 19.19
N VAL A 225 -2.49 -9.97 19.93
CA VAL A 225 -2.50 -9.93 21.40
C VAL A 225 -2.19 -11.29 22.02
N LYS A 226 -2.90 -12.35 21.62
CA LYS A 226 -2.74 -13.70 22.19
C LYS A 226 -1.31 -14.24 22.03
N LYS A 227 -0.70 -14.10 20.84
CA LYS A 227 0.69 -14.55 20.58
C LYS A 227 1.71 -13.74 21.39
N ARG A 228 1.53 -12.42 21.47
CA ARG A 228 2.43 -11.52 22.21
C ARG A 228 2.34 -11.77 23.71
N LEU A 229 1.14 -11.97 24.26
CA LEU A 229 0.94 -12.36 25.65
C LEU A 229 1.56 -13.73 25.95
N GLY A 230 1.35 -14.74 25.11
CA GLY A 230 1.98 -16.05 25.30
C GLY A 230 3.52 -15.97 25.34
N THR A 231 4.10 -15.12 24.49
CA THR A 231 5.56 -14.85 24.50
C THR A 231 6.00 -14.09 25.75
N TRP A 232 5.21 -13.11 26.20
CA TRP A 232 5.45 -12.34 27.42
C TRP A 232 5.51 -13.24 28.65
N PHE A 233 4.49 -14.07 28.86
CA PHE A 233 4.44 -15.02 29.98
C PHE A 233 5.52 -16.09 29.91
N ARG A 234 5.88 -16.57 28.71
CA ARG A 234 7.03 -17.50 28.54
C ARG A 234 8.35 -16.85 28.96
N ASN A 235 8.57 -15.60 28.58
CA ASN A 235 9.77 -14.86 28.97
C ASN A 235 9.82 -14.60 30.49
N ILE A 236 8.68 -14.37 31.12
CA ILE A 236 8.58 -14.25 32.58
C ILE A 236 8.92 -15.57 33.26
N ALA A 237 8.34 -16.68 32.80
CA ALA A 237 8.62 -18.01 33.34
C ALA A 237 10.12 -18.36 33.22
N ASN A 238 10.75 -18.05 32.09
CA ASN A 238 12.19 -18.25 31.89
C ASN A 238 13.05 -17.35 32.80
N LYS A 239 12.63 -16.11 33.05
CA LYS A 239 13.32 -15.20 33.98
C LYS A 239 13.15 -15.62 35.43
N GLN A 240 11.97 -16.11 35.82
CA GLN A 240 11.70 -16.63 37.17
C GLN A 240 12.38 -17.99 37.39
N GLY A 241 12.59 -18.80 36.35
CA GLY A 241 13.40 -20.02 36.40
C GLY A 241 14.89 -19.78 36.77
N ASN A 242 15.38 -18.53 36.67
CA ASN A 242 16.71 -18.12 37.13
C ASN A 242 16.71 -17.54 38.55
N TYR A 243 15.55 -17.39 39.19
CA TYR A 243 15.41 -17.02 40.60
C TYR A 243 14.62 -18.11 41.31
N SER A 244 15.35 -19.07 41.84
CA SER A 244 14.85 -20.19 42.64
C SER A 244 13.83 -19.75 43.70
N THR A 245 12.53 -19.96 43.44
CA THR A 245 11.52 -20.50 44.35
C THR A 245 10.24 -20.86 43.56
N ALA A 246 9.97 -22.16 43.45
CA ALA A 246 8.84 -22.77 42.72
C ALA A 246 7.47 -22.56 43.41
N PRO A 247 6.33 -22.88 42.74
CA PRO A 247 5.87 -24.28 42.69
C PRO A 247 5.61 -24.85 41.28
N LYS A 248 5.43 -26.17 41.26
CA LYS A 248 5.65 -27.13 40.17
C LYS A 248 4.53 -27.19 39.11
N ALA A 249 4.98 -27.37 37.87
CA ALA A 249 4.47 -28.24 36.79
C ALA A 249 3.04 -28.05 36.24
N VAL A 250 2.97 -27.69 34.94
CA VAL A 250 2.03 -28.30 33.98
C VAL A 250 2.79 -28.54 32.66
N ARG A 251 2.91 -29.82 32.26
CA ARG A 251 3.31 -30.23 30.90
C ARG A 251 2.04 -30.28 30.07
N ILE A 252 2.04 -29.60 28.93
CA ILE A 252 0.95 -29.68 27.94
C ILE A 252 1.36 -30.78 26.94
N SER A 253 0.56 -31.84 26.89
CA SER A 253 0.49 -32.80 25.78
C SER A 253 -0.65 -32.42 24.85
#